data_AF-A0A833QP98-F1
#
_entry.id   AF-A0A833QP98-F1
#
_cell.length_a   1.000
_cell.length_b   1.000
_cell.length_c   1.000
_cell.angle_alpha   90.00
_cell.angle_beta   90.00
_cell.angle_gamma   90.00
#
_symmetry.space_group_name_H-M   'P 1'
#
loop_
_entity.id
_entity.type
_entity.pdbx_description
1 polymer ?
#
loop_
_entity_poly.entity_id
_entity_poly.type
_entity_poly.pdbx_seq_one_letter_code
_entity_poly.pdbx_strand_id
1 'polypeptide(L)'
;MVKSDSVLTCMAVLGAFATALSKVKRVAPVAPFGLCFDAKSIGSTRVGPGVPAIDLVLQSESVYWRIFGANSMVAVSDNVLCLGFVDAGTNLITSIARNGEVRLSAYLHPPPSYQKVK
;
A
#
# COMPACT_ATOMS: atom_id res chain seq x y z
N MET A 1 7.98 -27.27 -2.64
CA MET A 1 9.11 -26.31 -2.74
C MET A 1 8.55 -25.03 -3.33
N VAL A 2 7.97 -24.17 -2.49
CA VAL A 2 7.35 -22.91 -2.92
C VAL A 2 8.49 -21.98 -3.36
N LYS A 3 8.46 -21.52 -4.62
CA LYS A 3 9.53 -20.68 -5.18
C LYS A 3 9.61 -19.38 -4.41
N SER A 4 10.82 -19.09 -3.91
CA SER A 4 11.21 -17.84 -3.26
C SER A 4 10.82 -16.58 -4.06
N ASP A 5 10.58 -16.74 -5.37
CA ASP A 5 10.25 -15.67 -6.32
C ASP A 5 8.84 -15.08 -6.14
N SER A 6 7.87 -15.84 -5.58
CA SER A 6 6.50 -15.35 -5.38
C SER A 6 6.29 -14.62 -4.06
N VAL A 7 7.10 -14.91 -3.04
CA VAL A 7 7.16 -14.12 -1.79
C VAL A 7 7.89 -12.79 -2.06
N LEU A 8 8.81 -12.78 -3.02
CA LEU A 8 9.56 -11.60 -3.44
C LEU A 8 8.65 -10.50 -4.03
N THR A 9 7.54 -10.84 -4.69
CA THR A 9 6.68 -9.87 -5.39
C THR A 9 5.80 -9.01 -4.48
N CYS A 10 5.29 -9.52 -3.35
CA CYS A 10 4.51 -8.68 -2.42
C CYS A 10 5.41 -7.77 -1.58
N MET A 11 6.58 -8.30 -1.16
CA MET A 11 7.62 -7.52 -0.48
C MET A 11 8.22 -6.44 -1.37
N ALA A 12 8.20 -6.59 -2.69
CA ALA A 12 8.72 -5.59 -3.62
C ALA A 12 7.99 -4.24 -3.48
N VAL A 13 6.65 -4.25 -3.35
CA VAL A 13 5.87 -3.01 -3.18
C VAL A 13 6.20 -2.36 -1.85
N LEU A 14 6.20 -3.13 -0.74
CA LEU A 14 6.57 -2.60 0.57
C LEU A 14 7.99 -2.04 0.57
N GLY A 15 8.96 -2.77 0.01
CA GLY A 15 10.36 -2.37 -0.05
C GLY A 15 10.60 -1.10 -0.88
N ALA A 16 9.99 -1.03 -2.07
CA ALA A 16 10.08 0.16 -2.93
C ALA A 16 9.48 1.39 -2.24
N PHE A 17 8.29 1.24 -1.66
CA PHE A 17 7.62 2.32 -0.94
C PHE A 17 8.42 2.78 0.27
N ALA A 18 8.97 1.84 1.03
CA ALA A 18 9.78 2.12 2.20
C ALA A 18 11.10 2.80 1.84
N THR A 19 11.66 2.53 0.65
CA THR A 19 12.85 3.21 0.11
C THR A 19 12.52 4.64 -0.32
N ALA A 20 11.40 4.84 -1.02
CA ALA A 20 10.92 6.17 -1.42
C ALA A 20 10.62 7.07 -0.21
N LEU A 21 10.24 6.47 0.92
CA LEU A 21 10.02 7.14 2.21
C LEU A 21 11.18 6.94 3.21
N SER A 22 12.41 6.74 2.74
CA SER A 22 13.58 6.47 3.60
C SER A 22 13.88 7.55 4.65
N LYS A 23 13.45 8.79 4.42
CA LYS A 23 13.61 9.93 5.35
C LYS A 23 12.42 10.10 6.31
N VAL A 24 11.36 9.31 6.15
CA VAL A 24 10.18 9.34 7.01
C VAL A 24 10.35 8.35 8.14
N LYS A 25 9.96 8.74 9.35
CA LYS A 25 10.15 7.92 10.55
C LYS A 25 9.24 6.70 10.50
N ARG A 26 9.83 5.51 10.41
CA ARG A 26 9.10 4.24 10.55
C ARG A 26 8.76 3.97 12.00
N VAL A 27 7.65 3.27 12.21
CA VAL A 27 7.26 2.70 13.51
C VAL A 27 7.12 1.19 13.39
N ALA A 28 6.91 0.51 14.51
CA ALA A 28 6.62 -0.91 14.50
C ALA A 28 5.40 -1.19 13.59
N PRO A 29 5.45 -2.21 12.71
CA PRO A 29 4.30 -2.62 11.92
C PRO A 29 3.11 -3.00 12.81
N VAL A 30 1.91 -2.67 12.37
CA VAL A 30 0.66 -2.98 13.08
C VAL A 30 -0.10 -3.98 12.23
N ALA A 31 -0.25 -5.22 12.72
CA ALA A 31 -0.96 -6.27 11.99
C ALA A 31 -2.36 -5.80 11.58
N PRO A 32 -2.82 -6.08 10.33
CA PRO A 32 -2.18 -6.94 9.33
C PRO A 32 -1.14 -6.25 8.42
N PHE A 33 -0.78 -4.99 8.68
CA PHE A 33 0.09 -4.20 7.81
C PHE A 33 1.59 -4.42 8.09
N GLY A 34 2.36 -4.60 7.02
CA GLY A 34 3.80 -4.85 7.09
C GLY A 34 4.69 -3.59 7.12
N LEU A 35 4.13 -2.40 6.85
CA LEU A 35 4.89 -1.15 6.77
C LEU A 35 4.09 0.02 7.34
N CYS A 36 4.59 0.62 8.41
CA CYS A 36 3.95 1.73 9.10
C CYS A 36 4.93 2.86 9.44
N PHE A 37 4.40 4.07 9.53
CA PHE A 37 5.13 5.32 9.74
C PHE A 37 4.49 6.15 10.84
N ASP A 38 5.31 6.99 11.47
CA ASP A 38 4.85 8.03 12.39
C ASP A 38 4.05 9.07 11.61
N ALA A 39 2.75 9.18 11.89
CA ALA A 39 1.85 10.07 11.15
C ALA A 39 2.30 11.54 11.21
N LYS A 40 2.96 11.95 12.29
CA LYS A 40 3.48 13.33 12.46
C LYS A 40 4.64 13.64 11.52
N SER A 41 5.29 12.61 10.97
CA SER A 41 6.38 12.76 10.02
C SER A 41 5.93 12.83 8.56
N ILE A 42 4.62 12.71 8.31
CA ILE A 42 4.02 12.75 6.98
C ILE A 42 3.11 13.99 6.87
N GLY A 43 3.40 14.85 5.90
CA GLY A 43 2.57 16.02 5.61
C GLY A 43 1.21 15.63 5.03
N SER A 44 0.26 16.56 5.03
CA SER A 44 -1.04 16.39 4.38
C SER A 44 -1.07 17.09 3.01
N THR A 45 -1.77 16.49 2.06
CA THR A 45 -2.02 17.05 0.73
C THR A 45 -3.51 17.05 0.44
N ARG A 46 -3.94 17.68 -0.67
CA ARG A 46 -5.34 17.65 -1.12
C ARG A 46 -5.87 16.22 -1.37
N VAL A 47 -4.98 15.26 -1.60
CA VAL A 47 -5.32 13.86 -1.91
C VAL A 47 -4.83 12.88 -0.83
N GLY A 48 -4.79 13.34 0.42
CA GLY A 48 -4.43 12.56 1.60
C GLY A 48 -2.97 12.72 2.03
N PRO A 49 -2.43 11.76 2.81
CA PRO A 49 -1.05 11.78 3.27
C PRO A 49 -0.05 11.99 2.13
N GLY A 50 0.95 12.84 2.36
CA GLY A 50 2.01 13.21 1.42
C GLY A 50 3.04 12.10 1.25
N VAL A 51 2.59 10.98 0.70
CA VAL A 51 3.40 9.80 0.39
C VAL A 51 3.49 9.63 -1.14
N PRO A 52 4.46 8.84 -1.64
CA PRO A 52 4.54 8.51 -3.06
C PRO A 52 3.21 7.95 -3.59
N ALA A 53 2.82 8.39 -4.79
CA ALA A 53 1.74 7.75 -5.51
C ALA A 53 2.18 6.37 -6.02
N ILE A 54 1.25 5.44 -6.12
CA ILE A 54 1.48 4.11 -6.69
C ILE A 54 0.76 4.06 -8.03
N ASP A 55 1.50 3.84 -9.11
CA ASP A 55 0.94 3.75 -10.45
C ASP A 55 0.85 2.29 -10.90
N LEU A 56 -0.37 1.84 -11.16
CA LEU A 56 -0.63 0.55 -11.79
C LEU A 56 -0.61 0.74 -13.29
N VAL A 57 0.53 0.44 -13.90
CA VAL A 57 0.69 0.49 -15.36
C VAL A 57 -0.14 -0.62 -15.99
N LEU A 58 -1.00 -0.26 -16.94
CA LEU A 58 -1.91 -1.17 -17.61
C LEU A 58 -1.31 -1.58 -18.97
N GLN A 59 -1.94 -1.17 -20.07
CA GLN A 59 -1.56 -1.58 -21.42
C GLN A 59 -0.28 -0.87 -21.93
N SER A 60 0.05 0.29 -21.37
CA SER A 60 1.25 1.08 -21.72
C SER A 60 1.65 1.97 -20.55
N GLU A 61 2.86 2.50 -20.57
CA GLU A 61 3.34 3.46 -19.55
C GLU A 61 2.48 4.73 -19.44
N SER A 62 1.80 5.10 -20.53
CA SER A 62 0.88 6.23 -20.58
C SER A 62 -0.54 5.93 -20.06
N VAL A 63 -0.89 4.65 -19.91
CA VAL A 63 -2.20 4.20 -19.42
C VAL A 63 -1.98 3.54 -18.06
N TYR A 64 -2.20 4.30 -17.00
CA TYR A 64 -2.00 3.85 -15.62
C TYR A 64 -3.16 4.26 -14.71
N TRP A 65 -3.43 3.44 -13.70
CA TRP A 65 -4.27 3.84 -12.57
C TRP A 65 -3.37 4.34 -11.44
N ARG A 66 -3.49 5.62 -11.11
CA ARG A 66 -2.79 6.24 -9.98
C ARG A 66 -3.54 6.10 -8.65
N ILE A 67 -2.86 5.56 -7.65
CA ILE A 67 -3.32 5.43 -6.27
C ILE A 67 -2.60 6.48 -5.41
N PHE A 68 -3.38 7.42 -4.85
CA PHE A 68 -2.86 8.48 -3.98
C PHE A 68 -2.84 8.08 -2.50
N GLY A 69 -2.15 8.86 -1.66
CA GLY A 69 -2.04 8.66 -0.22
C GLY A 69 -3.37 8.42 0.50
N ALA A 70 -4.45 9.11 0.11
CA ALA A 70 -5.78 8.89 0.69
C ALA A 70 -6.34 7.46 0.46
N ASN A 71 -5.83 6.76 -0.55
CA ASN A 71 -6.24 5.40 -0.90
C ASN A 71 -5.22 4.37 -0.42
N SER A 72 -3.92 4.71 -0.45
CA SER A 72 -2.83 3.78 -0.12
C SER A 72 -2.50 3.74 1.38
N MET A 73 -2.84 4.77 2.15
CA MET A 73 -2.50 4.85 3.57
C MET A 73 -3.71 4.65 4.46
N VAL A 74 -3.56 3.80 5.48
CA VAL A 74 -4.56 3.50 6.51
C VAL A 74 -4.12 4.13 7.82
N ALA A 75 -4.97 5.00 8.38
CA ALA A 75 -4.78 5.50 9.74
C ALA A 75 -5.24 4.43 10.73
N VAL A 76 -4.29 3.77 11.42
CA VAL A 76 -4.60 2.76 12.44
C VAL A 76 -4.68 3.36 13.84
N SER A 77 -4.10 4.55 14.04
CA SER A 77 -4.26 5.40 15.22
C SER A 77 -3.87 6.84 14.86
N ASP A 78 -4.08 7.79 15.79
CA ASP A 78 -3.73 9.20 15.60
C ASP A 78 -2.25 9.45 15.26
N ASN A 79 -1.36 8.53 15.65
CA ASN A 79 0.09 8.67 15.45
C ASN A 79 0.67 7.67 14.44
N VAL A 80 -0.14 6.80 13.84
CA VAL A 80 0.37 5.72 12.97
C VAL A 80 -0.42 5.63 11.66
N LEU A 81 0.32 5.76 10.56
CA LEU A 81 -0.16 5.51 9.21
C LEU A 81 0.52 4.26 8.66
N CYS A 82 -0.25 3.31 8.16
CA CYS A 82 0.24 2.08 7.56
C CYS A 82 -0.07 2.03 6.06
N LEU A 83 0.84 1.43 5.29
CA LEU A 83 0.58 1.14 3.87
C LEU A 83 -0.46 0.02 3.79
N GLY A 84 -1.56 0.26 3.07
CA GLY A 84 -2.71 -0.66 2.95
C GLY A 84 -2.49 -1.89 2.08
N PHE A 85 -1.24 -2.20 1.72
CA PHE A 85 -0.88 -3.42 1.00
C PHE A 85 -0.44 -4.48 2.02
N VAL A 86 -1.15 -5.60 2.06
CA VAL A 86 -0.91 -6.70 3.00
C VAL A 86 -0.48 -7.95 2.23
N ASP A 87 0.45 -8.72 2.81
CA ASP A 87 0.80 -10.03 2.27
C ASP A 87 -0.32 -11.02 2.57
N ALA A 88 -0.91 -11.59 1.51
CA ALA A 88 -2.00 -12.55 1.61
C ALA A 88 -1.51 -14.00 1.83
N GLY A 89 -0.19 -14.23 1.90
CA GLY A 89 0.40 -15.54 2.14
C GLY A 89 0.31 -16.50 0.94
N THR A 90 0.75 -17.74 1.14
CA THR A 90 0.90 -18.74 0.07
C THR A 90 -0.38 -19.54 -0.24
N ASN A 91 -1.48 -19.32 0.49
CA ASN A 91 -2.76 -20.03 0.32
C ASN A 91 -3.77 -19.20 -0.48
N LEU A 92 -3.32 -18.60 -1.56
CA LEU A 92 -4.19 -18.00 -2.55
C LEU A 92 -4.51 -19.05 -3.62
N ILE A 93 -5.79 -19.42 -3.78
CA ILE A 93 -6.30 -20.08 -5.00
C ILE A 93 -6.08 -19.18 -6.23
N THR A 94 -5.70 -17.93 -6.04
CA THR A 94 -5.31 -16.99 -7.09
C THR A 94 -3.79 -16.80 -7.13
N SER A 95 -3.03 -17.87 -7.39
CA SER A 95 -1.71 -17.73 -8.03
C SER A 95 -1.94 -17.62 -9.54
N ILE A 96 -1.75 -16.41 -10.05
CA ILE A 96 -1.94 -15.99 -11.43
C ILE A 96 -1.01 -16.80 -12.36
N ALA A 97 -1.61 -17.74 -13.09
CA ALA A 97 -1.05 -18.30 -14.31
C ALA A 97 -2.19 -18.37 -15.35
N ARG A 98 -2.51 -17.22 -15.94
CA ARG A 98 -3.03 -17.10 -17.30
C ARG A 98 -2.92 -15.63 -17.73
N ASN A 99 -1.94 -15.37 -18.59
CA ASN A 99 -1.91 -14.27 -19.56
C ASN A 99 -1.47 -12.87 -19.09
N GLY A 100 -0.76 -12.72 -17.96
CA GLY A 100 -0.01 -11.49 -17.66
C GLY A 100 -0.83 -10.30 -17.15
N GLU A 101 -2.03 -10.53 -16.62
CA GLU A 101 -2.86 -9.49 -16.00
C GLU A 101 -2.66 -9.46 -14.47
N VAL A 102 -2.24 -8.30 -13.94
CA VAL A 102 -2.02 -8.08 -12.51
C VAL A 102 -3.32 -7.61 -11.86
N ARG A 103 -3.96 -8.47 -11.06
CA ARG A 103 -5.06 -8.08 -10.17
C ARG A 103 -4.55 -7.89 -8.74
N LEU A 104 -4.26 -6.65 -8.38
CA LEU A 104 -4.09 -6.27 -6.98
C LEU A 104 -5.47 -6.21 -6.32
N SER A 105 -5.70 -7.04 -5.31
CA SER A 105 -6.83 -6.85 -4.42
C SER A 105 -6.47 -5.73 -3.45
N ALA A 106 -6.73 -4.49 -3.86
CA ALA A 106 -6.75 -3.37 -2.93
C ALA A 106 -8.04 -3.47 -2.12
N TYR A 107 -7.94 -3.65 -0.80
CA TYR A 107 -9.06 -3.35 0.08
C TYR A 107 -9.28 -1.83 0.04
N LEU A 108 -10.06 -1.36 -0.93
CA LEU A 108 -10.63 -0.02 -0.95
C LEU A 108 -11.71 0.04 0.15
N HIS A 109 -11.31 -0.05 1.41
CA HIS A 109 -12.18 0.40 2.49
C HIS A 109 -12.12 1.94 2.47
N PRO A 110 -13.25 2.65 2.30
CA PRO A 110 -13.26 4.08 2.51
C PRO A 110 -12.83 4.35 3.97
N PRO A 111 -11.88 5.27 4.22
CA PRO A 111 -11.50 5.62 5.58
C PRO A 111 -12.75 6.12 6.34
N PRO A 112 -12.94 5.77 7.64
CA PRO A 112 -14.08 6.21 8.43
C PRO A 112 -14.11 7.73 8.73
N SER A 113 -13.29 8.54 8.07
CA SER A 113 -13.17 9.97 8.34
C SER A 113 -14.23 10.84 7.66
N TYR A 114 -15.22 10.25 6.97
CA TYR A 114 -16.45 10.95 6.56
C TYR A 114 -17.56 10.92 7.63
N GLN A 115 -17.22 10.75 8.91
CA GLN A 115 -18.23 10.77 10.00
C GLN A 115 -17.88 11.63 11.22
N LYS A 116 -17.09 12.68 11.05
CA LYS A 116 -17.14 13.82 12.00
C LYS A 116 -17.28 15.15 11.27
N VAL A 117 -18.47 15.36 10.72
CA VAL A 117 -19.06 16.70 10.68
C VAL A 117 -19.84 16.85 12.00
N LYS A 118 -19.23 17.56 12.94
CA LYS A 118 -19.96 18.33 13.94
C LYS A 118 -19.14 19.58 14.27
#